data_AF-A0A381PK48-F1
#
_entry.id   AF-A0A381PK48-F1
#
_cell.length_a   1.000
_cell.length_b   1.000
_cell.length_c   1.000
_cell.angle_alpha   90.00
_cell.angle_beta   90.00
_cell.angle_gamma   90.00
#
_symmetry.space_group_name_H-M   'P 1'
#
loop_
_entity.id
_entity.type
_entity.pdbx_description
1 polymer ?
#
loop_
_entity_poly.entity_id
_entity_poly.type
_entity_poly.pdbx_seq_one_letter_code
_entity_poly.pdbx_strand_id
1 'polypeptide(L)'
;MTLTTTEAQVGSKIDLENVDVETKALPTIVLFGKEYTFRERNKFIKDLLMSQFYLKGLTISLDLEEFITKRVFRFNHKGKVDIYLKRKKLPQNNKYNSFMLDGAAYSELNITRLVRTIQDVRIDSIQNGIKKRKKLLIEMTELNNEISDLEISLDKYKNAYNDIIVSKKLSDKKYIQLQGLEKISVIQKKYKTVKRKIARNKRDLENLILLVVSIY
;
A
#
# COMPACT_ATOMS: atom_id res chain seq x y z
N MET A 1 38.08 -76.50 -11.24
CA MET A 1 37.47 -75.73 -12.34
C MET A 1 35.97 -75.70 -12.08
N THR A 2 35.26 -74.60 -11.92
CA THR A 2 35.59 -73.17 -11.99
C THR A 2 34.42 -72.44 -11.32
N LEU A 3 34.74 -71.46 -10.48
CA LEU A 3 33.83 -70.47 -9.91
C LEU A 3 33.40 -69.48 -10.99
N THR A 4 32.16 -68.99 -10.97
CA THR A 4 31.77 -67.58 -11.27
C THR A 4 30.27 -67.39 -11.09
N THR A 5 29.68 -66.23 -10.81
CA THR A 5 30.00 -64.97 -10.11
C THR A 5 28.67 -64.19 -10.22
N THR A 6 28.15 -63.73 -9.07
CA THR A 6 27.15 -62.65 -8.88
C THR A 6 26.58 -61.98 -10.13
N GLU A 7 25.29 -62.20 -10.41
CA GLU A 7 24.51 -61.26 -11.22
C GLU A 7 24.15 -60.04 -10.36
N ALA A 8 24.89 -58.95 -10.61
CA ALA A 8 24.61 -57.65 -10.05
C ALA A 8 23.20 -57.19 -10.45
N GLN A 9 22.39 -56.77 -9.47
CA GLN A 9 21.23 -55.93 -9.72
C GLN A 9 21.70 -54.65 -10.42
N VAL A 10 21.59 -54.63 -11.75
CA VAL A 10 21.69 -53.40 -12.53
C VAL A 10 20.45 -52.60 -12.18
N GLY A 11 20.60 -51.64 -11.27
CA GLY A 11 19.59 -50.63 -11.02
C GLY A 11 19.24 -49.98 -12.36
N SER A 12 18.00 -50.16 -12.80
CA SER A 12 17.47 -49.47 -13.96
C SER A 12 17.68 -47.98 -13.75
N LYS A 13 18.51 -47.38 -14.60
CA LYS A 13 18.71 -45.94 -14.66
C LYS A 13 17.34 -45.33 -14.96
N ILE A 14 16.73 -44.70 -13.96
CA ILE A 14 15.50 -43.94 -14.17
C ILE A 14 15.95 -42.71 -14.95
N ASP A 15 15.74 -42.73 -16.26
CA ASP A 15 15.76 -41.52 -17.05
C ASP A 15 14.54 -40.72 -16.59
N LEU A 16 14.79 -39.69 -15.78
CA LEU A 16 13.82 -38.65 -15.48
C LEU A 16 13.58 -37.89 -16.79
N GLU A 17 12.75 -38.43 -17.68
CA GLU A 17 12.04 -37.60 -18.65
C GLU A 17 11.48 -36.41 -17.87
N ASN A 18 11.72 -35.19 -18.35
CA ASN A 18 11.22 -33.98 -17.72
C ASN A 18 9.74 -34.17 -17.44
N VAL A 19 9.41 -34.50 -16.19
CA VAL A 19 8.05 -34.47 -15.70
C VAL A 19 7.75 -32.99 -15.63
N ASP A 20 7.24 -32.43 -16.72
CA ASP A 20 6.48 -31.19 -16.72
C ASP A 20 5.24 -31.49 -15.87
N VAL A 21 5.44 -31.44 -14.54
CA VAL A 21 4.33 -31.25 -13.65
C VAL A 21 3.80 -29.88 -14.07
N GLU A 22 2.68 -29.86 -14.78
CA GLU A 22 1.88 -28.65 -14.96
C GLU A 22 1.42 -28.19 -13.57
N THR A 23 2.34 -27.63 -12.78
CA THR A 23 2.03 -27.04 -11.50
C THR A 23 1.20 -25.83 -11.84
N LYS A 24 -0.11 -25.96 -11.63
CA LYS A 24 -1.06 -24.87 -11.79
C LYS A 24 -0.47 -23.61 -11.17
N ALA A 25 -0.27 -22.59 -12.01
CA ALA A 25 0.34 -21.34 -11.59
C ALA A 25 -0.37 -20.81 -10.33
N LEU A 26 0.43 -20.37 -9.35
CA LEU A 26 -0.12 -19.81 -8.12
C LEU A 26 -0.95 -18.57 -8.49
N PRO A 27 -2.10 -18.34 -7.84
CA PRO A 27 -2.90 -17.15 -8.10
C PRO A 27 -2.08 -15.89 -7.87
N THR A 28 -2.18 -14.93 -8.79
CA THR A 28 -1.49 -13.63 -8.68
C THR A 28 -2.47 -12.47 -8.58
N ILE A 29 -1.97 -11.36 -8.04
CA ILE A 29 -2.62 -10.05 -8.07
C ILE A 29 -1.61 -8.98 -8.48
N VAL A 30 -2.08 -7.92 -9.14
CA VAL A 30 -1.24 -6.76 -9.46
C VAL A 30 -1.57 -5.63 -8.48
N LEU A 31 -0.61 -5.27 -7.63
CA LEU A 31 -0.69 -4.09 -6.77
C LEU A 31 0.22 -3.00 -7.30
N PHE A 32 -0.34 -1.82 -7.61
CA PHE A 32 0.45 -0.64 -8.00
C PHE A 32 1.45 -0.90 -9.16
N GLY A 33 1.10 -1.81 -10.07
CA GLY A 33 1.95 -2.20 -11.21
C GLY A 33 3.02 -3.25 -10.90
N LYS A 34 3.06 -3.80 -9.70
CA LYS A 34 3.91 -4.94 -9.32
C LYS A 34 3.06 -6.20 -9.12
N GLU A 35 3.58 -7.34 -9.56
CA GLU A 35 2.90 -8.63 -9.46
C GLU A 35 3.31 -9.37 -8.18
N TYR A 36 2.30 -9.90 -7.49
CA TYR A 36 2.44 -10.65 -6.25
C TYR A 36 1.73 -11.99 -6.35
N THR A 37 2.35 -13.02 -5.79
CA THR A 37 1.70 -14.31 -5.51
C THR A 37 0.79 -14.15 -4.31
N PHE A 38 -0.46 -14.63 -4.42
CA PHE A 38 -1.45 -14.49 -3.36
C PHE A 38 -2.37 -15.71 -3.27
N ARG A 39 -2.06 -16.64 -2.36
CA ARG A 39 -2.78 -17.92 -2.20
C ARG A 39 -4.25 -17.72 -1.81
N GLU A 40 -4.56 -16.69 -1.01
CA GLU A 40 -5.93 -16.40 -0.56
C GLU A 40 -6.75 -15.54 -1.54
N ARG A 41 -6.26 -15.33 -2.77
CA ARG A 41 -6.89 -14.47 -3.78
C ARG A 41 -8.39 -14.70 -3.98
N ASN A 42 -8.82 -15.96 -4.05
CA ASN A 42 -10.23 -16.29 -4.25
C ASN A 42 -11.10 -15.95 -3.03
N LYS A 43 -10.58 -16.20 -1.82
CA LYS A 43 -11.25 -15.84 -0.56
C LYS A 43 -11.36 -14.32 -0.44
N PHE A 44 -10.26 -13.61 -0.69
CA PHE A 44 -10.25 -12.14 -0.71
C PHE A 44 -11.31 -11.54 -1.63
N ILE A 45 -11.44 -12.04 -2.87
CA ILE A 45 -12.44 -11.51 -3.81
C ILE A 45 -13.86 -11.77 -3.30
N LYS A 46 -14.12 -12.98 -2.80
CA LYS A 46 -15.41 -13.36 -2.24
C LYS A 46 -15.79 -12.42 -1.09
N ASP A 47 -14.88 -12.27 -0.13
CA ASP A 47 -15.08 -11.42 1.06
C ASP A 47 -15.29 -9.95 0.65
N LEU A 48 -14.50 -9.46 -0.30
CA LEU A 48 -14.61 -8.10 -0.82
C LEU A 48 -15.97 -7.85 -1.49
N LEU A 49 -16.44 -8.75 -2.36
CA LEU A 49 -17.71 -8.63 -3.06
C LEU A 49 -18.92 -8.70 -2.12
N MET A 50 -18.83 -9.51 -1.07
CA MET A 50 -19.88 -9.63 -0.05
C MET A 50 -19.86 -8.49 0.98
N SER A 51 -18.74 -7.79 1.10
CA SER A 51 -18.58 -6.69 2.05
C SER A 51 -19.37 -5.43 1.67
N GLN A 52 -19.58 -4.57 2.67
CA GLN A 52 -20.02 -3.19 2.46
C GLN A 52 -18.81 -2.32 2.04
N PHE A 53 -18.22 -2.65 0.90
CA PHE A 53 -16.97 -2.04 0.39
C PHE A 53 -17.03 -0.52 0.23
N TYR A 54 -18.23 0.06 0.22
CA TYR A 54 -18.47 1.49 0.09
C TYR A 54 -18.38 2.26 1.42
N LEU A 55 -18.25 1.57 2.55
CA LEU A 55 -18.12 2.21 3.86
C LEU A 55 -16.72 2.77 4.10
N LYS A 56 -16.66 3.96 4.74
CA LYS A 56 -15.40 4.58 5.17
C LYS A 56 -14.65 3.78 6.25
N GLY A 57 -15.36 2.91 6.96
CA GLY A 57 -14.80 2.05 8.02
C GLY A 57 -14.17 0.75 7.50
N LEU A 58 -14.25 0.45 6.21
CA LEU A 58 -13.68 -0.79 5.65
C LEU A 58 -12.17 -0.84 5.89
N THR A 59 -11.68 -2.02 6.29
CA THR A 59 -10.25 -2.31 6.45
C THR A 59 -9.91 -3.58 5.67
N ILE A 60 -8.83 -3.52 4.88
CA ILE A 60 -8.30 -4.65 4.11
C ILE A 60 -6.84 -4.85 4.50
N SER A 61 -6.49 -6.09 4.86
CA SER A 61 -5.12 -6.49 5.16
C SER A 61 -4.79 -7.77 4.40
N LEU A 62 -3.73 -7.76 3.60
CA LEU A 62 -3.30 -8.88 2.76
C LEU A 62 -1.82 -9.16 3.01
N ASP A 63 -1.49 -10.43 3.22
CA ASP A 63 -0.11 -10.92 3.20
C ASP A 63 0.20 -11.46 1.81
N LEU A 64 1.23 -10.91 1.18
CA LEU A 64 1.58 -11.08 -0.23
C LEU A 64 3.03 -11.47 -0.37
N GLU A 65 3.37 -12.09 -1.49
CA GLU A 65 4.73 -12.52 -1.79
C GLU A 65 5.14 -12.04 -3.19
N GLU A 66 6.26 -11.32 -3.30
CA GLU A 66 6.78 -10.88 -4.61
C GLU A 66 7.13 -12.10 -5.47
N PHE A 67 6.67 -12.12 -6.73
CA PHE A 67 6.84 -13.30 -7.59
C PHE A 67 8.31 -13.67 -7.83
N ILE A 68 9.16 -12.66 -8.10
CA ILE A 68 10.58 -12.85 -8.45
C ILE A 68 11.42 -13.11 -7.19
N THR A 69 11.33 -12.23 -6.20
CA THR A 69 12.25 -12.23 -5.04
C THR A 69 11.79 -13.12 -3.90
N LYS A 70 10.54 -13.64 -3.96
CA LYS A 70 9.87 -14.37 -2.87
C LYS A 70 9.77 -13.58 -1.56
N ARG A 71 9.96 -12.26 -1.63
CA ARG A 71 9.87 -11.38 -0.47
C ARG A 71 8.43 -11.26 -0.01
N VAL A 72 8.19 -11.50 1.28
CA VAL A 72 6.88 -11.31 1.91
C VAL A 72 6.63 -9.82 2.18
N PHE A 73 5.41 -9.37 1.87
CA PHE A 73 4.95 -8.00 2.01
C PHE A 73 3.52 -7.97 2.57
N ARG A 74 3.27 -7.07 3.54
CA ARG A 74 1.92 -6.84 4.07
C ARG A 74 1.30 -5.58 3.48
N PHE A 75 0.19 -5.74 2.78
CA PHE A 75 -0.62 -4.64 2.27
C PHE A 75 -1.75 -4.30 3.23
N ASN A 76 -1.92 -3.02 3.56
CA ASN A 76 -3.02 -2.53 4.39
C ASN A 76 -3.75 -1.37 3.71
N HIS A 77 -5.07 -1.39 3.75
CA HIS A 77 -5.94 -0.33 3.27
C HIS A 77 -7.07 -0.05 4.25
N LYS A 78 -7.43 1.23 4.38
CA LYS A 78 -8.58 1.69 5.16
C LYS A 78 -9.39 2.66 4.31
N GLY A 79 -10.70 2.47 4.25
CA GLY A 79 -11.62 3.31 3.49
C GLY A 79 -12.40 2.56 2.40
N LYS A 80 -13.28 3.29 1.74
CA LYS A 80 -14.12 2.79 0.65
C LYS A 80 -13.30 2.29 -0.56
N VAL A 81 -13.84 1.33 -1.26
CA VAL A 81 -13.24 0.71 -2.45
C VAL A 81 -14.22 0.85 -3.60
N ASP A 82 -13.74 1.16 -4.80
CA ASP A 82 -14.56 1.04 -6.00
C ASP A 82 -14.24 -0.29 -6.67
N ILE A 83 -15.26 -1.11 -6.88
CA ILE A 83 -15.09 -2.40 -7.54
C ILE A 83 -15.55 -2.26 -8.99
N TYR A 84 -14.72 -2.73 -9.91
CA TYR A 84 -15.06 -2.84 -11.32
C TYR A 84 -15.06 -4.32 -11.68
N LEU A 85 -16.23 -4.83 -12.04
CA LEU A 85 -16.38 -6.19 -12.53
C LEU A 85 -16.56 -6.13 -14.05
N LYS A 86 -15.66 -6.77 -14.81
CA LYS A 86 -15.69 -6.76 -16.29
C LYS A 86 -15.84 -5.34 -16.85
N ARG A 87 -15.02 -4.41 -16.34
CA ARG A 87 -15.00 -2.97 -16.71
C ARG A 87 -16.25 -2.16 -16.33
N LYS A 88 -17.24 -2.75 -15.67
CA LYS A 88 -18.42 -2.02 -15.16
C LYS A 88 -18.25 -1.77 -13.66
N LYS A 89 -18.45 -0.51 -13.24
CA LYS A 89 -18.46 -0.14 -11.83
C LYS A 89 -19.61 -0.86 -11.13
N LEU A 90 -19.30 -1.56 -10.06
CA LEU A 90 -20.26 -2.27 -9.23
C LEU A 90 -20.98 -1.26 -8.33
N PRO A 91 -22.33 -1.22 -8.33
CA PRO A 91 -23.08 -0.32 -7.45
C PRO A 91 -22.95 -0.75 -5.98
N GLN A 92 -23.17 0.21 -5.07
CA GLN A 92 -23.09 -0.02 -3.62
C GLN A 92 -24.01 -1.16 -3.18
N ASN A 93 -25.27 -1.13 -3.63
CA ASN A 93 -26.19 -2.25 -3.52
C ASN A 93 -26.09 -3.08 -4.80
N ASN A 94 -25.57 -4.30 -4.69
CA ASN A 94 -25.46 -5.23 -5.80
C ASN A 94 -25.85 -6.64 -5.34
N LYS A 95 -26.01 -7.54 -6.31
CA LYS A 95 -26.45 -8.92 -6.07
C LYS A 95 -25.52 -9.78 -5.20
N TYR A 96 -24.31 -9.30 -4.89
CA TYR A 96 -23.33 -10.03 -4.07
C TYR A 96 -23.35 -9.58 -2.60
N ASN A 97 -23.79 -8.34 -2.31
CA ASN A 97 -23.83 -7.78 -0.96
C ASN A 97 -25.24 -7.34 -0.50
N SER A 98 -26.29 -7.67 -1.27
CA SER A 98 -27.68 -7.49 -0.86
C SER A 98 -28.13 -8.66 0.03
N PHE A 99 -28.39 -8.40 1.31
CA PHE A 99 -28.85 -9.40 2.29
C PHE A 99 -30.36 -9.69 2.23
N MET A 100 -31.10 -9.10 1.28
CA MET A 100 -32.56 -9.19 1.21
C MET A 100 -33.01 -9.93 -0.05
N LEU A 101 -33.94 -10.86 0.16
CA LEU A 101 -34.74 -11.68 -0.78
C LEU A 101 -34.21 -13.11 -1.05
N ASP A 102 -34.71 -14.05 -0.24
CA ASP A 102 -34.97 -15.47 -0.57
C ASP A 102 -33.88 -16.27 -1.32
N GLY A 103 -32.60 -16.09 -0.96
CA GLY A 103 -31.55 -16.88 -1.59
C GLY A 103 -30.13 -16.64 -1.12
N ALA A 104 -29.86 -16.75 0.18
CA ALA A 104 -28.47 -16.78 0.69
C ALA A 104 -27.62 -17.88 0.03
N ALA A 105 -28.25 -18.99 -0.41
CA ALA A 105 -27.59 -20.05 -1.18
C ALA A 105 -27.31 -19.66 -2.64
N TYR A 106 -28.11 -18.78 -3.25
CA TYR A 106 -27.91 -18.34 -4.63
C TYR A 106 -26.77 -17.31 -4.76
N SER A 107 -26.50 -16.51 -3.73
CA SER A 107 -25.37 -15.57 -3.76
C SER A 107 -24.03 -16.29 -3.66
N GLU A 108 -23.89 -17.26 -2.75
CA GLU A 108 -22.61 -17.94 -2.50
C GLU A 108 -22.16 -18.84 -3.66
N LEU A 109 -23.06 -19.63 -4.25
CA LEU A 109 -22.78 -20.45 -5.43
C LEU A 109 -22.42 -19.60 -6.65
N ASN A 110 -23.12 -18.48 -6.86
CA ASN A 110 -22.84 -17.58 -7.97
C ASN A 110 -21.52 -16.82 -7.78
N ILE A 111 -21.17 -16.42 -6.56
CA ILE A 111 -19.86 -15.82 -6.27
C ILE A 111 -18.77 -16.86 -6.46
N THR A 112 -18.95 -18.09 -5.99
CA THR A 112 -17.94 -19.16 -6.16
C THR A 112 -17.69 -19.46 -7.64
N ARG A 113 -18.75 -19.52 -8.47
CA ARG A 113 -18.60 -19.65 -9.93
C ARG A 113 -17.90 -18.45 -10.53
N LEU A 114 -18.30 -17.22 -10.15
CA LEU A 114 -17.65 -16.01 -10.63
C LEU A 114 -16.16 -16.03 -10.31
N VAL A 115 -15.80 -16.30 -9.06
CA VAL A 115 -14.40 -16.31 -8.58
C VAL A 115 -13.53 -17.28 -9.36
N ARG A 116 -14.08 -18.44 -9.77
CA ARG A 116 -13.38 -19.39 -10.64
C ARG A 116 -13.12 -18.87 -12.05
N THR A 117 -13.97 -17.99 -12.56
CA THR A 117 -13.80 -17.38 -13.90
C THR A 117 -12.84 -16.20 -13.91
N ILE A 118 -12.49 -15.66 -12.73
CA ILE A 118 -11.59 -14.50 -12.64
C ILE A 118 -10.19 -14.93 -13.03
N GLN A 119 -9.64 -14.26 -14.03
CA GLN A 119 -8.27 -14.49 -14.49
C GLN A 119 -7.31 -13.52 -13.82
N ASP A 120 -7.71 -12.25 -13.69
CA ASP A 120 -6.82 -11.17 -13.25
C ASP A 120 -7.51 -10.25 -12.24
N VAL A 121 -6.75 -9.86 -11.21
CA VAL A 121 -7.17 -8.91 -10.19
C VAL A 121 -6.13 -7.83 -10.06
N ARG A 122 -6.55 -6.59 -10.36
CA ARG A 122 -5.69 -5.41 -10.29
C ARG A 122 -6.22 -4.45 -9.26
N ILE A 123 -5.33 -4.00 -8.37
CA ILE A 123 -5.63 -3.05 -7.32
C ILE A 123 -4.94 -1.71 -7.62
N ASP A 124 -5.71 -0.64 -7.49
CA ASP A 124 -5.33 0.74 -7.83
C ASP A 124 -5.02 0.92 -9.32
N SER A 125 -5.84 0.29 -10.18
CA SER A 125 -5.58 0.17 -11.62
C SER A 125 -5.95 1.40 -12.46
N ILE A 126 -6.48 2.47 -11.87
CA ILE A 126 -6.73 3.70 -12.63
C ILE A 126 -5.43 4.50 -12.67
N GLN A 127 -4.86 4.66 -13.87
CA GLN A 127 -3.60 5.41 -14.07
C GLN A 127 -3.62 6.79 -13.40
N ASN A 128 -4.78 7.45 -13.35
CA ASN A 128 -4.94 8.74 -12.66
C ASN A 128 -4.77 8.63 -11.13
N GLY A 129 -5.25 7.57 -10.51
CA GLY A 129 -5.03 7.29 -9.08
C GLY A 129 -3.55 7.04 -8.77
N ILE A 130 -2.90 6.21 -9.60
CA ILE A 130 -1.45 5.95 -9.52
C ILE A 130 -0.65 7.26 -9.67
N LYS A 131 -0.94 8.08 -10.69
CA LYS A 131 -0.28 9.36 -10.94
C LYS A 131 -0.47 10.31 -9.75
N LYS A 132 -1.69 10.42 -9.22
CA LYS A 132 -2.00 11.29 -8.09
C LYS A 132 -1.30 10.82 -6.80
N ARG A 133 -1.26 9.52 -6.54
CA ARG A 133 -0.52 8.94 -5.41
C ARG A 133 0.97 9.23 -5.50
N LYS A 134 1.59 8.99 -6.67
CA LYS A 134 3.01 9.31 -6.90
C LYS A 134 3.30 10.78 -6.64
N LYS A 135 2.45 11.68 -7.16
CA LYS A 135 2.57 13.13 -6.94
C LYS A 135 2.52 13.48 -5.44
N LEU A 136 1.52 12.98 -4.70
CA LEU A 136 1.41 13.25 -3.26
C LEU A 136 2.59 12.71 -2.45
N LEU A 137 3.13 11.54 -2.81
CA LEU A 137 4.30 10.97 -2.14
C LEU A 137 5.56 11.82 -2.35
N ILE A 138 5.77 12.33 -3.57
CA ILE A 138 6.86 13.26 -3.89
C ILE A 138 6.69 14.55 -3.07
N GLU A 139 5.51 15.18 -3.13
CA GLU A 139 5.20 16.39 -2.35
C GLU A 139 5.40 16.18 -0.84
N MET A 140 5.02 15.02 -0.30
CA MET A 140 5.26 14.71 1.12
C MET A 140 6.74 14.62 1.45
N THR A 141 7.55 14.07 0.54
CA THR A 141 9.00 13.95 0.73
C THR A 141 9.64 15.33 0.77
N GLU A 142 9.26 16.21 -0.18
CA GLU A 142 9.72 17.61 -0.22
C GLU A 142 9.31 18.39 1.04
N LEU A 143 8.05 18.27 1.47
CA LEU A 143 7.58 18.95 2.68
C LEU A 143 8.26 18.43 3.95
N ASN A 144 8.61 17.14 4.02
CA ASN A 144 9.35 16.58 5.15
C ASN A 144 10.79 17.11 5.20
N ASN A 145 11.45 17.23 4.05
CA ASN A 145 12.76 17.87 3.97
C ASN A 145 12.68 19.34 4.42
N GLU A 146 11.65 20.07 3.96
CA GLU A 146 11.41 21.45 4.40
C GLU A 146 11.16 21.54 5.92
N ILE A 147 10.46 20.57 6.53
CA ILE A 147 10.33 20.50 7.99
C ILE A 147 11.68 20.31 8.66
N SER A 148 12.51 19.39 8.17
CA SER A 148 13.83 19.13 8.71
C SER A 148 14.70 20.39 8.70
N ASP A 149 14.71 21.12 7.58
CA ASP A 149 15.46 22.38 7.44
C ASP A 149 14.96 23.47 8.39
N LEU A 150 13.63 23.56 8.58
CA LEU A 150 13.03 24.50 9.52
C LEU A 150 13.36 24.13 10.97
N GLU A 151 13.42 22.84 11.31
CA GLU A 151 13.81 22.34 12.63
C GLU A 151 15.27 22.65 12.93
N ILE A 152 16.19 22.42 11.99
CA ILE A 152 17.61 22.81 12.08
C ILE A 152 17.75 24.32 12.27
N SER A 153 16.99 25.11 11.50
CA SER A 153 17.00 26.57 11.59
C SER A 153 16.52 27.07 12.96
N LEU A 154 15.44 26.47 13.50
CA LEU A 154 14.93 26.76 14.84
C LEU A 154 15.96 26.46 15.92
N ASP A 155 16.68 25.35 15.80
CA ASP A 155 17.68 24.92 16.77
C ASP A 155 18.89 25.86 16.80
N LYS A 156 19.37 26.31 15.62
CA LYS A 156 20.42 27.32 15.50
C LYS A 156 20.10 28.60 16.28
N TYR A 157 18.86 29.09 16.19
CA TYR A 157 18.46 30.29 16.91
C TYR A 157 18.32 30.04 18.42
N LYS A 158 17.91 28.85 18.87
CA LYS A 158 17.88 28.52 20.32
C LYS A 158 19.28 28.57 20.94
N ASN A 159 20.28 28.00 20.27
CA ASN A 159 21.66 27.98 20.76
C ASN A 159 22.25 29.41 20.85
N ALA A 160 21.93 30.26 19.88
CA ALA A 160 22.37 31.67 19.88
C ALA A 160 21.85 32.50 21.07
N TYR A 161 20.78 32.09 21.76
CA TYR A 161 20.30 32.77 22.98
C TYR A 161 21.02 32.35 24.26
N ASN A 162 21.60 31.14 24.29
CA ASN A 162 22.30 30.61 25.47
C ASN A 162 23.74 31.14 25.58
N ASP A 163 24.40 31.49 24.47
CA ASP A 163 25.83 31.87 24.43
C ASP A 163 26.12 33.38 24.56
N ILE A 164 25.14 34.22 24.91
CA ILE A 164 25.31 35.69 24.90
C ILE A 164 25.98 36.18 26.20
N ILE A 165 27.32 36.14 26.22
CA ILE A 165 28.16 36.77 27.26
C ILE A 165 27.90 38.28 27.30
N VAL A 166 27.65 38.78 28.52
CA VAL A 166 27.13 40.11 28.82
C VAL A 166 28.23 41.18 28.66
N SER A 167 28.15 42.04 27.64
CA SER A 167 28.78 43.37 27.72
C SER A 167 28.05 44.51 26.97
N LYS A 168 27.98 45.64 27.69
CA LYS A 168 27.63 47.06 27.44
C LYS A 168 26.92 47.50 26.15
N LYS A 169 25.59 47.36 26.12
CA LYS A 169 24.58 48.43 25.92
C LYS A 169 23.19 47.80 25.86
N LEU A 170 22.33 48.06 26.85
CA LEU A 170 21.03 47.39 26.97
C LEU A 170 20.09 47.64 25.76
N SER A 171 20.20 48.79 25.05
CA SER A 171 19.33 49.12 23.91
C SER A 171 19.60 48.24 22.70
N ASP A 172 20.86 48.10 22.32
CA ASP A 172 21.28 47.38 21.11
C ASP A 172 21.09 45.87 21.31
N LYS A 173 21.30 45.39 22.55
CA LYS A 173 20.98 44.01 22.95
C LYS A 173 19.48 43.70 22.83
N LYS A 174 18.62 44.60 23.31
CA LYS A 174 17.16 44.43 23.24
C LYS A 174 16.67 44.43 21.79
N TYR A 175 17.27 45.24 20.92
CA TYR A 175 16.99 45.26 19.49
C TYR A 175 17.39 43.94 18.80
N ILE A 176 18.58 43.40 19.07
CA ILE A 176 19.04 42.12 18.49
C ILE A 176 18.15 40.94 18.96
N GLN A 177 17.74 40.94 20.23
CA GLN A 177 16.79 39.95 20.75
C GLN A 177 15.41 40.06 20.09
N LEU A 178 14.89 41.28 19.90
CA LEU A 178 13.63 41.48 19.17
C LEU A 178 13.71 40.97 17.72
N GLN A 179 14.80 41.28 17.02
CA GLN A 179 15.06 40.78 15.66
C GLN A 179 15.16 39.24 15.60
N GLY A 180 15.78 38.61 16.60
CA GLY A 180 15.84 37.15 16.71
C GLY A 180 14.46 36.53 16.97
N LEU A 181 13.67 37.13 17.87
CA LEU A 181 12.29 36.70 18.17
C LEU A 181 11.36 36.85 16.95
N GLU A 182 11.49 37.94 16.19
CA GLU A 182 10.77 38.13 14.93
C GLU A 182 11.11 37.02 13.93
N LYS A 183 12.39 36.70 13.74
CA LYS A 183 12.83 35.61 12.86
C LYS A 183 12.30 34.24 13.32
N ILE A 184 12.35 33.93 14.61
CA ILE A 184 11.79 32.70 15.18
C ILE A 184 10.28 32.63 14.92
N SER A 185 9.55 33.74 15.14
CA SER A 185 8.10 33.82 14.89
C SER A 185 7.75 33.52 13.43
N VAL A 186 8.51 34.07 12.47
CA VAL A 186 8.34 33.79 11.04
C VAL A 186 8.59 32.30 10.73
N ILE A 187 9.67 31.72 11.26
CA ILE A 187 10.00 30.29 11.05
C ILE A 187 8.93 29.39 11.66
N GLN A 188 8.43 29.69 12.86
CA GLN A 188 7.34 28.94 13.51
C GLN A 188 6.02 29.01 12.72
N LYS A 189 5.68 30.18 12.16
CA LYS A 189 4.50 30.35 11.30
C LYS A 189 4.62 29.50 10.03
N LYS A 190 5.82 29.45 9.44
CA LYS A 190 6.11 28.61 8.28
C LYS A 190 6.03 27.12 8.64
N TYR A 191 6.66 26.70 9.74
CA TYR A 191 6.59 25.33 10.27
C TYR A 191 5.16 24.84 10.46
N LYS A 192 4.31 25.65 11.13
CA LYS A 192 2.89 25.34 11.33
C LYS A 192 2.14 25.18 9.99
N THR A 193 2.50 25.98 8.99
CA THR A 193 1.89 25.93 7.65
C THR A 193 2.29 24.66 6.90
N VAL A 194 3.58 24.31 6.92
CA VAL A 194 4.10 23.07 6.30
C VAL A 194 3.50 21.84 6.99
N LYS A 195 3.44 21.81 8.32
CA LYS A 195 2.79 20.71 9.08
C LYS A 195 1.31 20.54 8.72
N ARG A 196 0.58 21.64 8.49
CA ARG A 196 -0.80 21.61 7.98
C ARG A 196 -0.89 21.09 6.55
N LYS A 197 0.09 21.40 5.68
CA LYS A 197 0.15 20.84 4.32
C LYS A 197 0.42 19.33 4.36
N ILE A 198 1.36 18.87 5.17
CA ILE A 198 1.64 17.44 5.36
C ILE A 198 0.40 16.71 5.89
N ALA A 199 -0.29 17.26 6.89
CA ALA A 199 -1.52 16.67 7.40
C ALA A 199 -2.63 16.60 6.34
N ARG A 200 -2.73 17.61 5.46
CA ARG A 200 -3.65 17.58 4.31
C ARG A 200 -3.23 16.53 3.29
N ASN A 201 -1.97 16.49 2.87
CA ASN A 201 -1.48 15.50 1.91
C ASN A 201 -1.59 14.07 2.45
N LYS A 202 -1.33 13.86 3.75
CA LYS A 202 -1.55 12.57 4.42
C LYS A 202 -3.03 12.21 4.40
N ARG A 203 -3.92 13.16 4.75
CA ARG A 203 -5.36 12.96 4.64
C ARG A 203 -5.80 12.70 3.20
N ASP A 204 -5.22 13.36 2.21
CA ASP A 204 -5.55 13.22 0.79
C ASP A 204 -4.99 11.93 0.19
N LEU A 205 -3.87 11.43 0.70
CA LEU A 205 -3.33 10.10 0.42
C LEU A 205 -4.22 9.04 1.07
N GLU A 206 -4.56 9.25 2.34
CA GLU A 206 -5.51 8.44 3.08
C GLU A 206 -6.87 8.44 2.41
N ASN A 207 -7.32 9.56 1.79
CA ASN A 207 -8.58 9.83 1.07
C ASN A 207 -8.51 9.59 -0.44
N LEU A 208 -7.33 9.29 -0.99
CA LEU A 208 -7.16 8.77 -2.36
C LEU A 208 -7.78 7.37 -2.52
N ILE A 209 -8.52 6.94 -1.48
CA ILE A 209 -9.69 6.07 -1.33
C ILE A 209 -10.65 6.13 -2.51
N LEU A 210 -10.13 5.73 -3.64
CA LEU A 210 -10.79 4.88 -4.58
C LEU A 210 -9.75 3.82 -4.91
N LEU A 211 -9.50 2.94 -3.93
CA LEU A 211 -8.82 1.69 -4.26
C LEU A 211 -9.71 1.02 -5.30
N VAL A 212 -9.24 0.98 -6.53
CA VAL A 212 -10.01 0.40 -7.62
C VAL A 212 -9.59 -1.04 -7.76
N VAL A 213 -10.53 -1.96 -7.51
CA VAL A 213 -10.31 -3.38 -7.74
C VAL A 213 -10.97 -3.73 -9.06
N SER A 214 -10.15 -3.92 -10.09
CA SER A 214 -10.62 -4.42 -11.38
C SER A 214 -10.51 -5.94 -11.40
N ILE A 215 -11.65 -6.58 -11.62
CA ILE A 215 -11.80 -8.03 -11.70
C ILE A 215 -12.16 -8.36 -13.15
N TYR A 216 -11.28 -9.11 -13.82
CA TYR A 216 -11.44 -9.56 -15.19
C TYR A 216 -11.79 -11.05 -15.25
#